data_AF-A0A358CUC1-F1
#
_entry.id   AF-A0A358CUC1-F1
#
_cell.length_a   1.000
_cell.length_b   1.000
_cell.length_c   1.000
_cell.angle_alpha   90.00
_cell.angle_beta   90.00
_cell.angle_gamma   90.00
#
_symmetry.space_group_name_H-M   'P 1'
#
loop_
_entity.id
_entity.type
_entity.pdbx_description
1 polymer ?
#
loop_
_entity_poly.entity_id
_entity_poly.type
_entity_poly.pdbx_seq_one_letter_code
_entity_poly.pdbx_strand_id
1 'polypeptide(L)'
;LVFDAGLTLPDGTLVQGSDLSATVIDPAGNSRYVRLSKNSESFSGTIAGCTEPGDWRVVVKADDQGGEAVARFVVYRQDLELANPRANTLLMQQIASATDGGVRLPEELPSIFKEIGQAPPVFTTSEDWSSTLWDNWIIISMFAGCLCTEWFFRKRWGLV
;
A
#
# COMPACT_ATOMS: atom_id res chain seq x y z
N LEU A 1 5.19 -11.28 5.69
CA LEU A 1 5.45 -12.61 6.28
C LEU A 1 6.11 -12.41 7.63
N VAL A 2 5.59 -13.05 8.68
CA VAL A 2 6.15 -12.99 10.04
C VAL A 2 6.93 -14.28 10.28
N PHE A 3 8.09 -14.18 10.93
CA PHE A 3 8.87 -15.33 11.35
C PHE A 3 9.46 -15.10 12.74
N ASP A 4 9.65 -16.19 13.47
CA ASP A 4 10.33 -16.18 14.76
C ASP A 4 11.72 -16.81 14.63
N ALA A 5 12.65 -16.28 15.40
CA ALA A 5 14.04 -16.70 15.45
C ALA A 5 14.50 -16.78 16.91
N GLY A 6 15.31 -17.78 17.22
CA GLY A 6 15.87 -17.99 18.54
C GLY A 6 17.15 -18.79 18.45
N LEU A 7 17.98 -18.69 19.48
CA LEU A 7 19.20 -19.47 19.60
C LEU A 7 19.00 -20.54 20.66
N THR A 8 19.22 -21.80 20.32
CA THR A 8 19.07 -22.92 21.25
C THR A 8 20.40 -23.66 21.41
N LEU A 9 20.70 -24.08 22.64
CA LEU A 9 21.77 -25.02 22.94
C LEU A 9 21.44 -26.42 22.37
N PRO A 10 22.42 -27.33 22.26
CA PRO A 10 22.19 -28.70 21.78
C PRO A 10 21.16 -29.50 22.60
N ASP A 11 20.92 -29.10 23.85
CA ASP A 11 19.91 -29.67 24.75
C ASP A 11 18.51 -29.06 24.57
N GLY A 12 18.35 -28.10 23.64
CA GLY A 12 17.11 -27.41 23.35
C GLY A 12 16.81 -26.20 24.25
N THR A 13 17.69 -25.85 25.20
CA THR A 13 17.48 -24.65 26.03
C THR A 13 17.77 -23.37 25.25
N LEU A 14 16.89 -22.37 25.37
CA LEU A 14 17.03 -21.07 24.70
C LEU A 14 18.15 -20.25 25.35
N VAL A 15 19.07 -19.76 24.52
CA VAL A 15 20.14 -18.85 24.93
C VAL A 15 19.59 -17.42 24.99
N GLN A 16 19.70 -16.79 26.16
CA GLN A 16 19.28 -15.41 26.34
C GLN A 16 20.44 -14.44 26.10
N GLY A 17 20.12 -13.26 25.55
CA GLY A 17 21.04 -12.13 25.48
C GLY A 17 21.95 -12.08 24.24
N SER A 18 21.75 -12.94 23.24
CA SER A 18 22.48 -12.85 21.96
C SER A 18 21.84 -11.82 21.03
N ASP A 19 22.66 -11.02 20.37
CA ASP A 19 22.21 -10.21 19.24
C ASP A 19 22.08 -11.07 17.97
N LEU A 20 20.91 -10.98 17.33
CA LEU A 20 20.64 -11.65 16.06
C LEU A 20 20.49 -10.60 14.96
N SER A 21 21.05 -10.91 13.79
CA SER A 21 20.84 -10.16 12.56
C SER A 21 20.08 -11.02 11.57
N ALA A 22 19.08 -10.46 10.90
CA ALA A 22 18.31 -11.15 9.87
C ALA A 22 18.43 -10.44 8.53
N THR A 23 18.67 -11.21 7.47
CA THR A 23 18.74 -10.73 6.09
C THR A 23 17.79 -11.56 5.23
N VAL A 24 16.92 -10.89 4.48
CA VAL A 24 16.11 -11.51 3.44
C VAL A 24 16.81 -11.37 2.10
N ILE A 25 16.86 -12.46 1.33
CA ILE A 25 17.46 -12.55 0.01
C ILE A 25 16.34 -12.86 -0.99
N ASP A 26 16.24 -12.03 -2.02
CA ASP A 26 15.27 -12.20 -3.11
C ASP A 26 15.71 -13.28 -4.12
N PRO A 27 14.84 -13.67 -5.07
CA PRO A 27 15.18 -14.64 -6.10
C PRO A 27 16.31 -14.19 -7.04
N ALA A 28 16.52 -12.87 -7.18
CA ALA A 28 17.59 -12.27 -7.97
C ALA A 28 18.95 -12.21 -7.24
N GLY A 29 18.97 -12.50 -5.93
CA GLY A 29 20.15 -12.47 -5.08
C GLY A 29 20.38 -11.15 -4.33
N ASN A 30 19.50 -10.15 -4.45
CA ASN A 30 19.60 -8.93 -3.66
C ASN A 30 19.25 -9.22 -2.20
N SER A 31 20.00 -8.59 -1.30
CA SER A 31 19.89 -8.79 0.14
C SER A 31 19.35 -7.54 0.81
N ARG A 32 18.43 -7.71 1.75
CA ARG A 32 17.86 -6.62 2.55
C ARG A 32 17.83 -7.00 4.03
N TYR A 33 18.25 -6.09 4.89
CA TYR A 33 18.17 -6.27 6.33
C TYR A 33 16.71 -6.32 6.80
N VAL A 34 16.39 -7.27 7.67
CA VAL A 34 15.10 -7.37 8.34
C VAL A 34 15.28 -6.97 9.79
N ARG A 35 14.53 -5.95 10.21
CA ARG A 35 14.53 -5.53 11.61
C ARG A 35 13.89 -6.61 12.47
N LEU A 36 14.63 -7.11 13.45
CA LEU A 36 14.14 -8.01 14.47
C LEU A 36 13.66 -7.22 15.69
N SER A 37 12.54 -7.65 16.27
CA SER A 37 12.05 -7.19 17.56
C SER A 37 12.26 -8.30 18.59
N LYS A 38 12.84 -7.96 19.74
CA LYS A 38 13.05 -8.91 20.83
C LYS A 38 11.76 -9.08 21.63
N ASN A 39 11.30 -10.31 21.78
CA ASN A 39 10.12 -10.67 22.56
C ASN A 39 10.53 -11.71 23.62
N SER A 40 10.77 -11.24 24.84
CA SER A 40 11.28 -11.98 26.02
C SER A 40 12.43 -12.96 25.74
N GLU A 41 12.14 -14.13 25.17
CA GLU A 41 13.03 -15.27 24.95
C GLU A 41 13.31 -15.56 23.46
N SER A 42 12.66 -14.83 22.54
CA SER A 42 12.80 -15.01 21.09
C SER A 42 12.85 -13.66 20.35
N PHE A 43 13.24 -13.70 19.08
CA PHE A 43 13.20 -12.56 18.18
C PHE A 43 12.13 -12.80 17.12
N SER A 44 11.36 -11.78 16.78
CA SER A 44 10.37 -11.86 15.70
C SER A 44 10.67 -10.81 14.64
N GLY A 45 10.57 -11.20 13.37
CA GLY A 45 10.85 -10.36 12.21
C GLY A 45 9.65 -10.30 11.28
N THR A 46 9.42 -9.13 10.68
CA THR A 46 8.41 -8.97 9.62
C THR A 46 9.07 -8.62 8.31
N ILE A 47 8.81 -9.45 7.30
CA ILE A 47 9.27 -9.25 5.92
C ILE A 47 8.12 -8.67 5.12
N ALA A 48 8.34 -7.47 4.54
CA ALA A 48 7.37 -6.75 3.72
C ALA A 48 7.90 -6.50 2.31
N GLY A 49 7.03 -6.32 1.31
CA GLY A 49 7.45 -5.96 -0.04
C GLY A 49 8.13 -7.09 -0.84
N CYS A 50 7.73 -8.35 -0.64
CA CYS A 50 8.14 -9.43 -1.52
C CYS A 50 7.24 -9.44 -2.76
N THR A 51 7.56 -8.60 -3.76
CA THR A 51 6.75 -8.43 -4.98
C THR A 51 7.15 -9.37 -6.10
N GLU A 52 8.38 -9.87 -6.09
CA GLU A 52 8.89 -10.78 -7.12
C GLU A 52 8.50 -12.23 -6.81
N PRO A 53 7.87 -12.94 -7.76
CA PRO A 53 7.60 -14.35 -7.60
C PRO A 53 8.91 -15.16 -7.65
N GLY A 54 9.03 -16.17 -6.81
CA GLY A 54 10.18 -17.07 -6.78
C GLY A 54 10.55 -17.55 -5.38
N ASP A 55 11.72 -18.17 -5.28
CA ASP A 55 12.29 -18.70 -4.04
C ASP A 55 13.01 -17.60 -3.26
N TRP A 56 12.46 -17.26 -2.10
CA TRP A 56 13.05 -16.32 -1.16
C TRP A 56 13.74 -17.04 -0.02
N ARG A 57 14.78 -16.42 0.54
CA ARG A 57 15.54 -16.97 1.66
C ARG A 57 15.65 -15.95 2.78
N VAL A 58 15.56 -16.40 4.01
CA VAL A 58 15.85 -15.62 5.21
C VAL A 58 17.04 -16.24 5.88
N VAL A 59 18.10 -15.46 6.07
CA VAL A 59 19.32 -15.86 6.74
C VAL A 59 19.37 -15.12 8.07
N VAL A 60 19.43 -15.86 9.17
CA VAL A 60 19.61 -15.32 10.51
C VAL A 60 21.00 -15.70 11.01
N LYS A 61 21.76 -14.70 11.49
CA LYS A 61 23.10 -14.88 12.03
C LYS A 61 23.15 -14.40 13.48
N ALA A 62 23.84 -15.16 14.32
CA ALA A 62 24.16 -14.78 15.69
C ALA A 62 25.58 -14.23 15.76
N ASP A 63 25.73 -12.97 16.19
CA ASP A 63 27.02 -12.25 16.15
C ASP A 63 28.08 -12.89 17.07
N ASP A 64 27.67 -13.37 18.24
CA ASP A 64 28.61 -13.85 19.27
C ASP A 64 28.94 -15.35 19.18
N GLN A 65 28.10 -16.16 18.52
CA GLN A 65 28.22 -17.62 18.52
C GLN A 65 28.43 -18.25 17.13
N GLY A 66 28.46 -17.43 16.07
CA GLY A 66 28.71 -17.91 14.70
C GLY A 66 27.62 -18.86 14.16
N GLY A 67 26.44 -18.88 14.78
CA GLY A 67 25.30 -19.67 14.33
C GLY A 67 24.63 -19.02 13.13
N GLU A 68 24.46 -19.78 12.05
CA GLU A 68 23.71 -19.36 10.86
C GLU A 68 22.53 -20.32 10.63
N ALA A 69 21.33 -19.76 10.47
CA ALA A 69 20.13 -20.50 10.12
C ALA A 69 19.51 -19.92 8.85
N VAL A 70 19.06 -20.79 7.94
CA VAL A 70 18.44 -20.39 6.68
C VAL A 70 17.04 -21.00 6.57
N ALA A 71 16.03 -20.13 6.45
CA ALA A 71 14.67 -20.52 6.11
C ALA A 71 14.36 -20.15 4.65
N ARG A 72 13.55 -20.98 3.97
CA ARG A 72 13.12 -20.72 2.59
C ARG A 72 11.61 -20.58 2.53
N PHE A 73 11.13 -19.64 1.72
CA PHE A 73 9.71 -19.50 1.43
C PHE A 73 9.53 -19.11 -0.03
N VAL A 74 8.40 -19.49 -0.63
CA VAL A 74 8.11 -19.21 -2.03
C VAL A 74 7.03 -18.16 -2.12
N VAL A 75 7.26 -17.15 -2.95
CA VAL A 75 6.27 -16.13 -3.29
C VAL A 75 5.72 -16.47 -4.66
N TYR A 76 4.40 -16.64 -4.75
CA TYR A 76 3.72 -16.87 -6.02
C TYR A 76 2.96 -15.60 -6.41
N ARG A 77 3.04 -15.23 -7.69
CA ARG A 77 2.12 -14.24 -8.26
C ARG A 77 0.80 -14.97 -8.54
N GLN A 78 -0.23 -14.64 -7.78
CA GLN A 78 -1.57 -15.11 -8.07
C GLN A 78 -2.26 -14.07 -8.94
N ASP A 79 -2.32 -14.33 -10.24
CA ASP A 79 -3.14 -13.55 -11.17
C ASP A 79 -4.60 -13.90 -10.91
N LEU A 80 -5.23 -13.20 -9.96
CA LEU A 80 -6.62 -13.43 -9.56
C LEU A 80 -7.59 -13.39 -10.75
N GLU A 81 -7.27 -12.56 -11.76
CA GLU A 81 -8.01 -12.47 -13.03
C GLU A 81 -7.95 -13.76 -13.87
N LEU A 82 -6.81 -14.47 -13.85
CA LEU A 82 -6.68 -15.76 -14.55
C LEU A 82 -7.27 -16.92 -13.76
N ALA A 83 -7.36 -16.80 -12.42
CA ALA A 83 -7.94 -17.84 -11.58
C ALA A 83 -9.46 -17.98 -11.79
N ASN A 84 -10.14 -16.90 -12.15
CA ASN A 84 -11.55 -16.92 -12.52
C ASN A 84 -11.84 -16.06 -13.75
N PRO A 85 -11.65 -16.59 -14.96
CA PRO A 85 -11.82 -15.84 -16.21
C PRO A 85 -13.29 -15.57 -16.57
N ARG A 86 -14.26 -15.88 -15.69
CA ARG A 86 -15.69 -15.71 -15.96
C ARG A 86 -16.10 -14.27 -15.67
N ALA A 87 -16.76 -13.64 -16.62
CA ALA A 87 -17.36 -12.33 -16.41
C ALA A 87 -18.37 -12.37 -15.25
N ASN A 88 -18.22 -11.45 -14.30
CA ASN A 88 -19.16 -11.28 -13.18
C ASN A 88 -20.21 -10.23 -13.56
N THR A 89 -21.31 -10.68 -14.16
CA THR A 89 -22.40 -9.82 -14.65
C THR A 89 -23.06 -9.00 -13.54
N LEU A 90 -23.12 -9.53 -12.31
CA LEU A 90 -23.67 -8.81 -11.16
C LEU A 90 -22.79 -7.62 -10.77
N LEU A 91 -21.47 -7.81 -10.73
CA LEU A 91 -20.52 -6.73 -10.49
C LEU A 91 -20.58 -5.67 -11.60
N MET A 92 -20.68 -6.11 -12.86
CA MET A 92 -20.86 -5.19 -13.98
C MET A 92 -22.12 -4.33 -13.83
N GLN A 93 -23.24 -4.93 -13.38
CA GLN A 93 -24.49 -4.19 -13.13
C GLN A 93 -24.35 -3.18 -12.00
N GLN A 94 -23.67 -3.56 -10.91
CA GLN A 94 -23.39 -2.65 -9.80
C GLN A 94 -22.56 -1.44 -10.24
N ILE A 95 -21.50 -1.67 -11.03
CA ILE A 95 -20.67 -0.57 -11.55
C ILE A 95 -21.46 0.31 -12.53
N ALA A 96 -22.21 -0.31 -13.45
CA ALA A 96 -23.01 0.42 -14.43
C ALA A 96 -24.06 1.31 -13.74
N SER A 97 -24.67 0.84 -12.64
CA SER A 97 -25.68 1.59 -11.89
C SER A 97 -25.19 2.92 -11.28
N ALA A 98 -23.87 3.12 -11.18
CA ALA A 98 -23.29 4.39 -10.75
C ALA A 98 -23.23 5.45 -11.87
N THR A 99 -23.60 5.08 -13.08
CA THR A 99 -23.56 5.93 -14.28
C THR A 99 -24.88 5.83 -15.05
N ASP A 100 -25.09 6.69 -16.04
CA ASP A 100 -26.19 6.52 -17.01
C ASP A 100 -25.92 5.40 -18.03
N GLY A 101 -24.82 4.66 -17.88
CA GLY A 101 -24.45 3.53 -18.71
C GLY A 101 -25.17 2.23 -18.33
N GLY A 102 -24.98 1.19 -19.16
CA GLY A 102 -25.55 -0.13 -18.95
C GLY A 102 -24.53 -1.24 -19.17
N VAL A 103 -24.83 -2.44 -18.67
CA VAL A 103 -24.03 -3.63 -18.96
C VAL A 103 -24.28 -4.07 -20.39
N ARG A 104 -23.20 -4.20 -21.17
CA ARG A 104 -23.23 -4.69 -22.54
C ARG A 104 -22.37 -5.93 -22.69
N LEU A 105 -22.82 -6.86 -23.53
CA LEU A 105 -22.08 -8.09 -23.82
C LEU A 105 -21.10 -7.88 -24.99
N PRO A 106 -20.02 -8.67 -25.10
CA PRO A 106 -19.06 -8.54 -26.20
C PRO A 106 -19.69 -8.63 -27.60
N GLU A 107 -20.72 -9.47 -27.76
CA GLU A 107 -21.49 -9.62 -29.00
C GLU A 107 -22.26 -8.36 -29.41
N GLU A 108 -22.52 -7.45 -28.47
CA GLU A 108 -23.22 -6.19 -28.74
C GLU A 108 -22.27 -5.09 -29.26
N LEU A 109 -20.96 -5.32 -29.31
CA LEU A 109 -19.96 -4.36 -29.81
C LEU A 109 -20.33 -3.69 -31.14
N PRO A 110 -20.80 -4.40 -32.19
CA PRO A 110 -21.19 -3.76 -33.44
C PRO A 110 -22.35 -2.77 -33.26
N SER A 111 -23.30 -3.08 -32.36
CA SER A 111 -24.43 -2.19 -32.07
C SER A 111 -23.99 -0.95 -31.30
N ILE A 112 -23.01 -1.08 -30.40
CA ILE A 112 -22.42 0.06 -29.67
C ILE A 112 -21.76 1.03 -30.65
N PHE A 113 -20.94 0.54 -31.59
CA PHE A 113 -20.32 1.42 -32.59
C PHE A 113 -21.34 2.12 -33.47
N LYS A 114 -22.44 1.44 -33.80
CA LYS A 114 -23.54 2.04 -34.56
C LYS A 114 -24.26 3.12 -33.75
N GLU A 115 -24.52 2.86 -32.47
CA GLU A 115 -25.13 3.81 -31.53
C GLU A 115 -24.26 5.06 -31.36
N ILE A 116 -22.95 4.89 -31.14
CA ILE A 116 -21.97 5.99 -31.06
C ILE A 116 -21.91 6.79 -32.37
N GLY A 117 -21.91 6.10 -33.52
CA GLY A 117 -21.87 6.75 -34.84
C GLY A 117 -23.16 7.50 -35.20
N GLN A 118 -24.28 7.15 -34.58
CA GLN A 118 -25.57 7.81 -34.76
C GLN A 118 -25.84 8.91 -33.72
N ALA A 119 -25.13 8.87 -32.59
CA ALA A 119 -25.24 9.89 -31.57
C ALA A 119 -24.73 11.24 -32.13
N PRO A 120 -25.53 12.33 -32.04
CA PRO A 120 -25.03 13.65 -32.36
C PRO A 120 -23.82 13.95 -31.46
N PRO A 121 -22.78 14.65 -31.96
CA PRO A 121 -21.61 15.04 -31.16
C PRO A 121 -22.03 16.11 -30.15
N VAL A 122 -22.79 15.71 -29.14
CA VAL A 122 -23.10 16.53 -27.99
C VAL A 122 -21.92 16.33 -27.05
N PHE A 123 -20.91 17.18 -27.23
CA PHE A 123 -19.88 17.38 -26.22
C PHE A 123 -20.53 18.12 -25.06
N THR A 124 -21.23 17.41 -24.18
CA THR A 124 -21.42 17.87 -22.81
C THR A 124 -20.07 17.74 -22.12
N THR A 125 -19.21 18.72 -22.36
CA THR A 125 -18.08 18.97 -21.47
C THR A 125 -18.69 19.30 -20.11
N SER A 126 -18.80 18.31 -19.24
CA SER A 126 -18.87 18.56 -17.80
C SER A 126 -17.50 19.08 -17.40
N GLU A 127 -17.33 20.39 -17.53
CA GLU A 127 -16.23 21.08 -16.86
C GLU A 127 -16.55 21.06 -15.37
N ASP A 128 -16.05 20.03 -14.67
CA ASP A 128 -16.01 20.00 -13.22
C ASP A 128 -15.04 21.10 -12.74
N TRP A 129 -15.59 22.30 -12.57
CA TRP A 129 -14.82 23.44 -12.11
C TRP A 129 -14.58 23.34 -10.59
N SER A 130 -13.45 22.74 -10.21
CA SER A 130 -13.00 22.75 -8.82
C SER A 130 -12.26 24.06 -8.51
N SER A 131 -12.99 25.11 -8.14
CA SER A 131 -12.37 26.31 -7.57
C SER A 131 -11.83 26.00 -6.17
N THR A 132 -10.51 26.13 -5.99
CA THR A 132 -9.91 26.01 -4.66
C THR A 132 -10.15 27.28 -3.85
N LEU A 133 -10.50 27.14 -2.57
CA LEU A 133 -10.73 28.30 -1.68
C LEU A 133 -9.46 29.17 -1.53
N TRP A 134 -8.29 28.58 -1.74
CA TRP A 134 -6.99 29.25 -1.63
C TRP A 134 -6.64 30.12 -2.83
N ASP A 135 -7.37 30.02 -3.94
CA ASP A 135 -7.16 30.87 -5.13
C ASP A 135 -7.93 32.21 -5.02
N ASN A 136 -8.76 32.36 -4.00
CA ASN A 136 -9.50 33.60 -3.75
C ASN A 136 -8.70 34.52 -2.81
N TRP A 137 -8.13 35.60 -3.35
CA TRP A 137 -7.37 36.59 -2.58
C TRP A 137 -8.16 37.19 -1.40
N ILE A 138 -9.49 37.28 -1.50
CA ILE A 138 -10.35 37.77 -0.42
C ILE A 138 -10.30 36.83 0.79
N ILE A 139 -10.32 35.52 0.56
CA ILE A 139 -10.25 34.51 1.63
C ILE A 139 -8.89 34.58 2.33
N ILE A 140 -7.81 34.72 1.57
CA ILE A 140 -6.45 34.92 2.12
C ILE A 140 -6.39 36.20 2.95
N SER A 141 -6.92 37.32 2.44
CA SER A 141 -6.94 38.60 3.17
C SER A 141 -7.77 38.52 4.46
N MET A 142 -8.91 37.83 4.44
CA MET A 142 -9.73 37.62 5.64
C MET A 142 -8.97 36.79 6.68
N PHE A 143 -8.34 35.70 6.26
CA PHE A 143 -7.56 34.83 7.15
C PHE A 143 -6.37 35.57 7.77
N ALA A 144 -5.60 36.31 6.95
CA ALA A 144 -4.53 37.17 7.42
C ALA A 144 -5.04 38.25 8.37
N GLY A 145 -6.19 38.85 8.07
CA GLY A 145 -6.85 39.83 8.93
C GLY A 145 -7.23 39.26 10.30
N CYS A 146 -7.74 38.03 10.36
CA CYS A 146 -8.01 37.34 11.63
C CYS A 146 -6.73 37.12 12.43
N LEU A 147 -5.65 36.65 11.80
CA LEU A 147 -4.35 36.45 12.46
C LEU A 147 -3.73 37.76 12.95
N CYS A 148 -3.80 38.84 12.16
CA CYS A 148 -3.35 40.16 12.57
C CYS A 148 -4.17 40.69 13.75
N THR A 149 -5.49 40.45 13.73
CA THR A 149 -6.41 40.87 14.79
C THR A 149 -6.13 40.10 16.09
N GLU A 150 -5.96 38.79 16.00
CA GLU A 150 -5.55 37.94 17.13
C GLU A 150 -4.23 38.41 17.70
N TRP A 151 -3.21 38.62 16.86
CA TRP A 151 -1.91 39.12 17.30
C TRP A 151 -2.03 40.48 17.99
N PHE A 152 -2.84 41.39 17.46
CA PHE A 152 -3.09 42.70 18.04
C PHE A 152 -3.75 42.61 19.42
N PHE A 153 -4.78 41.78 19.57
CA PHE A 153 -5.41 41.53 20.87
C PHE A 153 -4.46 40.88 21.86
N ARG A 154 -3.65 39.90 21.41
CA ARG A 154 -2.62 39.25 22.22
C ARG A 154 -1.58 40.24 22.73
N LYS A 155 -1.14 41.16 21.87
CA LYS A 155 -0.20 42.24 22.24
C LYS A 155 -0.83 43.21 23.24
N ARG A 156 -2.11 43.54 23.07
CA ARG A 156 -2.84 44.45 23.96
C ARG A 156 -3.17 43.85 25.33
N TRP A 157 -3.33 42.53 25.42
CA TRP A 157 -3.59 41.82 26.68
C TRP A 157 -2.32 41.25 27.34
N GLY A 158 -1.14 41.53 26.80
CA GLY A 158 0.13 41.16 27.42
C GLY A 158 0.43 39.66 27.42
N LEU A 159 -0.24 38.89 26.55
CA LEU A 159 0.01 37.46 26.36
C LEU A 159 1.27 37.19 25.52
N VAL A 160 1.81 38.22 24.83
CA VAL A 160 3.17 38.33 24.23
C VAL A 160 3.59 39.80 24.10
#